data_AF-A0A4Q3MA89-F1
#
_entry.id   AF-A0A4Q3MA89-F1
#
_cell.length_a   1.000
_cell.length_b   1.000
_cell.length_c   1.000
_cell.angle_alpha   90.00
_cell.angle_beta   90.00
_cell.angle_gamma   90.00
#
_symmetry.space_group_name_H-M   'P 1'
#
loop_
_entity.id
_entity.type
_entity.pdbx_description
1 polymer ?
#
loop_
_entity_poly.entity_id
_entity_poly.type
_entity_poly.pdbx_seq_one_letter_code
_entity_poly.pdbx_strand_id
1 'polypeptide(L)' 'ADYGRILVGMQVPAGDTAAFDAFLQTLGYPCVEETLNPAYRLFLQAHQD' A
#
# COMPACT_ATOMS: atom_id res chain seq x y z
N ALA A 1 20.50 7.10 -13.71
CA ALA A 1 19.15 7.51 -13.28
C ALA A 1 18.76 6.60 -12.15
N ASP A 2 18.79 7.13 -10.93
CA ASP A 2 18.56 6.38 -9.70
C ASP A 2 17.05 6.39 -9.39
N TYR A 3 16.36 5.31 -9.72
CA TYR A 3 14.93 5.16 -9.47
C TYR A 3 14.73 4.50 -8.11
N GLY A 4 14.45 5.30 -7.08
CA GLY A 4 14.01 4.80 -5.79
C GLY A 4 12.56 4.30 -5.86
N ARG A 5 12.31 3.05 -5.47
CA ARG A 5 10.96 2.54 -5.21
C ARG A 5 10.84 2.29 -3.71
N ILE A 6 9.76 2.79 -3.12
CA ILE A 6 9.47 2.60 -1.70
C ILE A 6 8.21 1.74 -1.62
N LEU A 7 8.29 0.70 -0.80
CA LEU A 7 7.14 -0.11 -0.41
C LEU A 7 6.72 0.32 1.00
N VAL A 8 5.44 0.57 1.20
CA VAL A 8 4.88 0.94 2.50
C VAL A 8 3.63 0.08 2.76
N GLY A 9 3.55 -0.50 3.95
CA GLY A 9 2.31 -1.07 4.47
C GLY A 9 1.56 -0.03 5.30
N MET A 10 0.26 0.14 5.07
CA MET A 10 -0.59 1.06 5.83
C MET A 10 -1.87 0.34 6.25
N GLN A 11 -2.28 0.52 7.51
CA GLN A 11 -3.54 -0.01 7.99
C GLN A 11 -4.65 0.99 7.69
N VAL A 12 -5.59 0.58 6.85
CA VAL A 12 -6.77 1.36 6.49
C VAL A 12 -7.99 0.74 7.17
N PRO A 13 -8.81 1.51 7.91
CA PRO A 13 -10.08 1.01 8.42
C PRO A 13 -10.94 0.44 7.28
N ALA A 14 -11.66 -0.64 7.54
CA ALA A 14 -12.41 -1.36 6.49
C ALA A 14 -13.46 -0.50 5.75
N GLY A 15 -13.93 0.60 6.37
CA GLY A 15 -14.86 1.54 5.75
C GLY A 15 -14.22 2.62 4.87
N ASP A 16 -12.90 2.81 4.96
CA ASP A 16 -12.22 3.98 4.41
C ASP A 16 -11.41 3.68 3.15
N THR A 17 -11.44 2.44 2.65
CA THR A 17 -10.67 2.03 1.45
C THR A 17 -10.94 2.96 0.26
N ALA A 18 -12.20 3.30 -0.02
CA ALA A 18 -12.55 4.17 -1.15
C ALA A 18 -12.00 5.60 -1.00
N ALA A 19 -12.01 6.14 0.22
CA ALA A 19 -11.45 7.47 0.50
C ALA A 19 -9.91 7.45 0.40
N PHE A 20 -9.30 6.36 0.83
CA PHE A 20 -7.85 6.14 0.72
C PHE A 20 -7.40 6.01 -0.74
N ASP A 21 -8.11 5.24 -1.56
CA ASP A 21 -7.82 5.11 -2.99
C ASP A 21 -7.92 6.46 -3.72
N ALA A 22 -8.96 7.25 -3.39
CA ALA A 22 -9.10 8.60 -3.92
C ALA A 22 -7.93 9.51 -3.48
N PHE A 23 -7.50 9.41 -2.23
CA PHE A 23 -6.33 10.13 -1.73
C PHE A 23 -5.05 9.75 -2.49
N LEU A 24 -4.79 8.45 -2.72
CA LEU A 24 -3.61 8.00 -3.47
C LEU A 24 -3.56 8.59 -4.88
N GLN A 25 -4.70 8.71 -5.54
CA GLN A 25 -4.79 9.35 -6.87
C GLN A 25 -4.42 10.84 -6.83
N THR A 26 -4.63 11.53 -5.71
CA THR A 26 -4.24 12.96 -5.56
C THR A 26 -2.73 13.18 -5.46
N LEU A 27 -1.96 12.16 -5.08
CA LEU A 27 -0.51 12.27 -4.92
C LEU A 27 0.21 12.45 -6.27
N GLY A 28 -0.42 12.04 -7.37
CA GLY A 28 0.12 12.22 -8.73
C GLY A 28 1.35 11.35 -9.04
N TYR A 29 1.67 10.38 -8.17
CA TYR A 29 2.76 9.42 -8.38
C TYR A 29 2.21 8.07 -8.84
N PRO A 30 2.90 7.39 -9.77
CA PRO A 30 2.55 6.03 -10.12
C PRO A 30 2.75 5.12 -8.91
N CYS A 31 1.67 4.52 -8.43
CA CYS A 31 1.69 3.48 -7.40
C CYS A 31 1.00 2.22 -7.92
N VAL A 32 1.41 1.07 -7.40
CA VAL A 32 0.79 -0.23 -7.68
C VAL A 32 0.23 -0.76 -6.37
N GLU A 33 -1.00 -1.26 -6.42
CA GLU A 33 -1.61 -1.92 -5.27
C GLU A 33 -1.00 -3.32 -5.10
N GLU A 34 -0.41 -3.56 -3.94
CA GLU A 34 0.36 -4.77 -3.64
C GLU A 34 -0.24 -5.57 -2.47
N THR A 35 -1.47 -5.22 -2.05
CA THR A 35 -2.15 -5.80 -0.87
C THR A 35 -2.33 -7.31 -0.96
N LEU A 36 -2.62 -7.81 -2.17
CA LEU A 36 -2.84 -9.24 -2.43
C LEU A 36 -1.58 -9.99 -2.87
N ASN A 37 -0.43 -9.31 -2.94
CA ASN A 37 0.81 -9.96 -3.34
C ASN A 37 1.27 -10.93 -2.22
N PRO A 38 1.40 -12.23 -2.53
CA PRO A 38 1.73 -13.24 -1.53
C PRO A 38 3.10 -13.00 -0.89
N ALA A 39 4.07 -12.44 -1.63
CA ALA A 39 5.37 -12.12 -1.07
C ALA A 39 5.26 -11.03 0.00
N TYR A 40 4.52 -9.95 -0.28
CA TYR A 40 4.40 -8.84 0.67
C TYR A 40 3.56 -9.17 1.89
N ARG A 41 2.56 -10.05 1.76
CA ARG A 41 1.83 -10.57 2.91
C ARG A 41 2.74 -11.34 3.87
N LEU A 42 3.68 -12.14 3.36
CA LEU A 42 4.64 -12.88 4.21
C LEU A 42 5.58 -11.96 4.99
N PHE A 43 5.97 -10.81 4.43
CA PHE A 43 6.93 -9.90 5.08
C PHE A 43 6.27 -8.78 5.92
N LEU A 44 5.08 -8.30 5.54
CA LEU A 44 4.42 -7.16 6.18
C LEU A 44 3.25 -7.56 7.09
N GLN A 45 2.65 -8.75 6.93
CA GLN A 45 1.59 -9.24 7.84
C GLN A 45 2.15 -9.99 9.06
N ALA A 46 3.46 -10.06 9.23
CA ALA A 46 4.09 -10.77 10.35
C ALA A 46 3.83 -10.15 11.74
N HIS A 47 3.07 -9.06 11.84
CA HIS A 47 2.69 -8.39 13.09
C HIS A 47 1.18 -8.11 13.12
N GLN A 48 0.38 -9.16 13.32
CA GLN A 48 -1.02 -9.03 13.76
C GLN A 48 -1.18 -9.86 15.05
N ASP A 49 -0.72 -9.30 16.16
CA ASP A 49 -1.14 -9.64 17.53
C ASP A 49 -1.77 -8.40 18.17
#